data_AF-A0A8S3Z1G3-F1
#
_entry.id   AF-A0A8S3Z1G3-F1
#
_cell.length_a   1.000
_cell.length_b   1.000
_cell.length_c   1.000
_cell.angle_alpha   90.00
_cell.angle_beta   90.00
_cell.angle_gamma   90.00
#
_symmetry.space_group_name_H-M   'P 1'
#
loop_
_entity.id
_entity.type
_entity.pdbx_description
1 polymer ?
#
loop_
_entity_poly.entity_id
_entity_poly.type
_entity_poly.pdbx_seq_one_letter_code
_entity_poly.pdbx_strand_id
1 'polypeptide(L)'
;KCVKLVVQNRQAKVEVVPSAAAMIIRALKEPARDRKKVKHVKHNGNITIDDIIRIARQMRSRSMAKALVGTVKEVLGTAQSIGCTIDKLTPHTVIEKINEGEIEIPEE
;
A
#
# COMPACT_ATOMS: atom_id res chain seq x y z
N LYS A 1 12.08 -4.31 4.13
CA LYS A 1 11.07 -5.07 4.90
C LYS A 1 11.28 -4.72 6.36
N CYS A 2 10.26 -4.23 7.07
CA CYS A 2 10.37 -3.90 8.49
C CYS A 2 10.12 -5.15 9.34
N VAL A 3 10.89 -5.33 10.41
CA VAL A 3 10.83 -6.52 11.27
C VAL A 3 10.69 -6.06 12.70
N LYS A 4 9.78 -6.68 13.45
CA LYS A 4 9.63 -6.48 14.89
C LYS A 4 10.28 -7.66 15.60
N LEU A 5 11.32 -7.37 16.40
CA LEU A 5 11.93 -8.35 17.29
C LEU A 5 11.33 -8.15 18.68
N VAL A 6 10.64 -9.16 19.20
CA VAL A 6 10.12 -9.15 20.58
C VAL A 6 10.98 -10.11 21.39
N VAL A 7 11.71 -9.59 22.38
CA VAL A 7 12.50 -10.40 23.31
C VAL A 7 11.75 -10.49 24.64
N GLN A 8 11.35 -11.69 25.02
CA GLN A 8 10.71 -11.98 26.31
C GLN A 8 11.39 -13.19 26.93
N ASN A 9 11.71 -13.15 28.23
CA ASN A 9 12.33 -14.27 28.95
C ASN A 9 13.54 -14.89 28.23
N ARG A 10 14.42 -14.05 27.67
CA ARG A 10 15.61 -14.46 26.86
C ARG A 10 15.30 -15.25 25.58
N GLN A 11 14.03 -15.30 25.15
CA GLN A 11 13.62 -15.86 23.86
C GLN A 11 13.28 -14.72 22.91
N ALA A 12 13.84 -14.79 21.69
CA ALA A 12 13.56 -13.82 20.64
C ALA A 12 12.48 -14.37 19.70
N LYS A 13 11.38 -13.63 19.56
CA LYS A 13 10.34 -13.87 18.56
C LYS A 13 10.46 -12.84 17.45
N VAL A 14 10.49 -13.30 16.21
CA VAL A 14 10.56 -12.45 15.02
C VAL A 14 9.17 -12.36 14.41
N GLU A 15 8.64 -11.14 14.27
CA GLU A 15 7.38 -10.88 13.58
C GLU A 15 7.63 -9.96 12.37
N VAL A 16 7.17 -10.39 11.20
CA VAL A 16 7.30 -9.59 9.98
C VAL A 16 6.16 -8.58 9.94
N VAL A 17 6.53 -7.31 9.83
CA VAL A 17 5.57 -6.23 9.73
C VAL A 17 5.30 -5.94 8.25
N PRO A 18 4.04 -6.08 7.77
CA PRO A 18 3.69 -5.69 6.42
C PRO A 18 3.76 -4.16 6.30
N SER A 19 4.45 -3.69 5.26
CA SER A 19 4.51 -2.28 4.87
C SER A 19 3.60 -2.05 3.67
N ALA A 20 3.00 -0.86 3.56
CA ALA A 20 2.16 -0.46 2.43
C ALA A 20 2.81 -0.78 1.08
N ALA A 21 4.07 -0.36 0.90
CA ALA A 21 4.81 -0.59 -0.33
C ALA A 21 4.99 -2.09 -0.64
N ALA A 22 5.20 -2.91 0.40
CA ALA A 22 5.34 -4.36 0.21
C ALA A 22 4.03 -5.03 -0.19
N MET A 23 2.88 -4.52 0.27
CA MET A 23 1.56 -5.02 -0.11
C MET A 23 1.18 -4.60 -1.52
N ILE A 24 1.49 -3.36 -1.91
CA ILE A 24 1.27 -2.84 -3.27
C ILE A 24 2.10 -3.65 -4.30
N ILE A 25 3.40 -3.85 -4.04
CA ILE A 25 4.27 -4.64 -4.94
C ILE A 25 3.78 -6.10 -5.04
N ARG A 26 3.22 -6.65 -3.95
CA ARG A 26 2.63 -8.00 -3.97
C ARG A 26 1.35 -8.05 -4.82
N ALA A 27 0.51 -7.02 -4.75
CA ALA A 27 -0.71 -6.91 -5.57
C ALA A 27 -0.37 -6.80 -7.07
N LEU A 28 0.73 -6.14 -7.40
CA LEU A 28 1.23 -6.02 -8.77
C LEU A 28 1.74 -7.32 -9.40
N LYS A 29 1.89 -8.39 -8.61
CA LYS A 29 2.42 -9.71 -9.07
C LYS A 29 3.68 -9.60 -9.92
N GLU A 30 4.51 -8.59 -9.69
CA GLU A 30 5.72 -8.42 -10.47
C GLU A 30 6.71 -9.55 -10.15
N PRO A 31 7.40 -10.09 -11.17
CA PRO A 31 8.33 -11.19 -10.98
C PRO A 31 9.47 -10.79 -10.03
N ALA A 32 9.98 -11.77 -9.28
CA ALA A 32 11.08 -11.56 -8.36
C ALA A 32 12.30 -11.01 -9.11
N ARG A 33 12.58 -9.72 -8.91
CA ARG A 33 13.62 -9.04 -9.66
C ARG A 33 14.99 -9.18 -9.02
N ASP A 34 15.99 -9.28 -9.88
CA ASP A 34 17.40 -9.26 -9.56
C ASP A 34 17.84 -7.87 -9.04
N ARG A 35 17.92 -7.70 -7.72
CA ARG A 35 18.16 -6.41 -7.05
C ARG A 35 19.55 -5.80 -7.29
N LYS A 36 20.48 -6.57 -7.89
CA LYS A 36 21.88 -6.15 -8.10
C LYS A 36 22.13 -5.40 -9.41
N LYS A 37 21.32 -5.66 -10.46
CA LYS A 37 21.62 -5.16 -11.82
C LYS A 37 21.05 -3.78 -12.11
N VAL A 38 19.86 -3.46 -11.59
CA VAL A 38 19.21 -2.16 -11.86
C VAL A 38 18.62 -1.61 -10.57
N LYS A 39 19.08 -0.42 -10.17
CA LYS A 39 18.55 0.34 -9.02
C LYS A 39 17.43 1.27 -9.49
N HIS A 40 16.47 1.59 -8.62
CA HIS A 40 15.40 2.59 -8.85
C HIS A 40 14.51 2.37 -10.09
N VAL A 41 14.03 1.15 -10.31
CA VAL A 41 13.14 0.93 -11.46
C VAL A 41 11.73 1.36 -11.11
N LYS A 42 11.15 2.19 -11.98
CA LYS A 42 9.76 2.61 -11.91
C LYS A 42 8.86 1.39 -12.13
N HIS A 43 7.93 1.16 -11.21
CA HIS A 43 6.96 0.07 -11.29
C HIS A 43 5.75 0.58 -12.07
N ASN A 44 5.70 0.34 -13.39
CA ASN A 44 4.56 0.70 -14.24
C ASN A 44 3.42 -0.32 -14.13
N GLY A 45 3.05 -0.64 -12.89
CA GLY A 45 1.99 -1.60 -12.60
C GLY A 45 0.63 -0.93 -12.46
N ASN A 46 -0.42 -1.57 -12.97
CA ASN A 46 -1.81 -1.13 -12.80
C ASN A 46 -2.48 -1.92 -11.67
N ILE A 47 -3.12 -1.24 -10.73
CA ILE A 47 -3.86 -1.82 -9.60
C ILE A 47 -5.32 -1.41 -9.71
N THR A 48 -6.23 -2.26 -9.24
CA THR A 48 -7.67 -1.93 -9.14
C THR A 48 -7.98 -1.20 -7.83
N ILE A 49 -9.02 -0.36 -7.82
CA ILE A 49 -9.51 0.27 -6.58
C ILE A 49 -9.85 -0.77 -5.49
N ASP A 50 -10.40 -1.93 -5.87
CA ASP A 50 -10.73 -3.01 -4.92
C ASP A 50 -9.50 -3.55 -4.16
N ASP A 51 -8.37 -3.71 -4.85
CA ASP A 51 -7.13 -4.16 -4.22
C ASP A 51 -6.59 -3.11 -3.25
N ILE A 52 -6.79 -1.82 -3.54
CA ILE A 52 -6.43 -0.73 -2.63
C ILE A 52 -7.30 -0.74 -1.38
N ILE A 53 -8.62 -0.96 -1.52
CA ILE A 53 -9.54 -1.06 -0.38
C ILE A 53 -9.13 -2.26 0.51
N ARG A 54 -8.80 -3.41 -0.09
CA ARG A 54 -8.30 -4.58 0.66
C ARG A 54 -7.01 -4.29 1.42
N ILE A 55 -6.06 -3.60 0.79
CA ILE A 55 -4.79 -3.19 1.43
C ILE A 55 -5.06 -2.19 2.56
N ALA A 56 -5.94 -1.22 2.33
CA ALA A 56 -6.33 -0.23 3.33
C ALA A 56 -6.98 -0.88 4.56
N ARG A 57 -7.87 -1.88 4.38
CA ARG A 57 -8.45 -2.68 5.47
C ARG A 57 -7.39 -3.42 6.28
N GLN A 58 -6.41 -4.06 5.62
CA GLN A 58 -5.31 -4.71 6.34
C GLN A 58 -4.41 -3.72 7.10
N MET A 59 -4.22 -2.53 6.55
CA MET A 59 -3.45 -1.44 7.18
C MET A 59 -4.20 -0.69 8.27
N ARG A 60 -5.52 -0.88 8.40
CA ARG A 60 -6.37 -0.13 9.33
C ARG A 60 -5.89 -0.23 10.78
N SER A 61 -5.38 -1.38 11.19
CA SER A 61 -4.82 -1.61 12.54
C SER A 61 -3.60 -0.73 12.87
N ARG A 62 -2.96 -0.13 11.87
CA ARG A 62 -1.74 0.68 12.01
C ARG A 62 -1.90 2.12 11.52
N SER A 63 -2.90 2.38 10.69
CA SER A 63 -3.22 3.73 10.23
C SER A 63 -3.80 4.53 11.40
N MET A 64 -3.32 5.76 11.58
CA MET A 64 -3.83 6.69 12.59
C MET A 64 -5.00 7.53 12.06
N ALA A 65 -5.52 7.19 10.87
CA ALA A 65 -6.62 7.91 10.26
C ALA A 65 -7.96 7.65 10.99
N LYS A 66 -8.79 8.69 11.14
CA LYS A 66 -10.12 8.56 11.76
C LYS A 66 -11.08 7.70 10.94
N ALA A 67 -11.11 7.89 9.62
CA ALA A 67 -11.98 7.15 8.70
C ALA A 67 -11.18 6.30 7.71
N LEU A 68 -11.80 5.25 7.13
CA LEU A 68 -11.17 4.40 6.12
C LEU A 68 -10.74 5.19 4.88
N VAL A 69 -11.50 6.24 4.54
CA VAL A 69 -11.15 7.23 3.49
C VAL A 69 -9.73 7.78 3.67
N GLY A 70 -9.34 8.08 4.91
CA GLY A 70 -7.99 8.56 5.21
C GLY A 70 -6.92 7.50 4.97
N THR A 71 -7.18 6.26 5.40
CA THR A 71 -6.27 5.12 5.18
C THR A 71 -6.13 4.81 3.69
N VAL A 72 -7.19 4.92 2.89
CA VAL A 72 -7.12 4.76 1.42
C VAL A 72 -6.23 5.85 0.81
N LYS A 73 -6.38 7.12 1.21
CA LYS A 73 -5.52 8.22 0.74
C LYS A 73 -4.04 8.01 1.08
N GLU A 74 -3.72 7.44 2.24
CA GLU A 74 -2.34 7.06 2.60
C GLU A 74 -1.76 5.99 1.65
N VAL A 75 -2.56 4.97 1.34
CA VAL A 75 -2.16 3.89 0.41
C VAL A 75 -1.97 4.46 -1.01
N LEU A 76 -2.86 5.35 -1.46
CA LEU A 76 -2.75 6.05 -2.75
C LEU A 76 -1.48 6.88 -2.87
N GLY A 77 -1.12 7.63 -1.81
CA GLY A 77 0.14 8.39 -1.78
C GLY A 77 1.38 7.48 -1.86
N THR A 78 1.31 6.29 -1.26
CA THR A 78 2.38 5.29 -1.39
C THR A 78 2.47 4.72 -2.81
N ALA A 79 1.33 4.48 -3.46
CA ALA A 79 1.28 4.00 -4.85
C ALA A 79 1.91 5.01 -5.83
N GLN A 80 1.72 6.32 -5.60
CA GLN A 80 2.37 7.37 -6.38
C GLN A 80 3.90 7.31 -6.29
N SER A 81 4.45 7.10 -5.09
CA SER A 81 5.90 7.01 -4.87
C SER A 81 6.54 5.80 -5.56
N ILE A 82 5.77 4.73 -5.75
CA ILE A 82 6.19 3.49 -6.41
C ILE A 82 6.07 3.61 -7.94
N GLY A 83 5.16 4.45 -8.42
CA GLY A 83 4.90 4.70 -9.85
C GLY A 83 3.72 3.92 -10.42
N CYS A 84 2.83 3.41 -9.56
CA CYS A 84 1.67 2.62 -9.99
C CYS A 84 0.55 3.51 -10.54
N THR A 85 -0.19 2.97 -11.51
CA THR A 85 -1.46 3.53 -11.96
C THR A 85 -2.63 2.77 -11.34
N ILE A 86 -3.77 3.43 -11.23
CA ILE A 86 -4.97 2.88 -10.60
C ILE A 86 -6.09 3.01 -11.61
N ASP A 87 -6.60 1.90 -12.11
CA ASP A 87 -7.59 1.88 -13.19
C ASP A 87 -7.21 2.82 -14.36
N LYS A 88 -5.91 2.81 -14.72
CA LYS A 88 -5.26 3.67 -15.73
C LYS A 88 -5.24 5.17 -15.43
N LEU A 89 -5.74 5.60 -14.28
CA LEU A 89 -5.66 6.97 -13.79
C LEU A 89 -4.41 7.17 -12.93
N THR A 90 -4.01 8.43 -12.79
CA THR A 90 -2.90 8.79 -11.90
C THR A 90 -3.41 8.83 -10.46
N PRO A 91 -2.61 8.41 -9.46
CA PRO A 91 -3.03 8.42 -8.06
C PRO A 91 -3.51 9.80 -7.57
N HIS A 92 -2.97 10.89 -8.14
CA HIS A 92 -3.40 12.26 -7.82
C HIS A 92 -4.85 12.53 -8.24
N THR A 93 -5.22 12.17 -9.47
CA THR A 93 -6.61 12.33 -9.96
C THR A 93 -7.60 11.47 -9.18
N VAL A 94 -7.18 10.30 -8.70
CA VAL A 94 -8.02 9.44 -7.86
C VAL A 94 -8.23 10.06 -6.47
N ILE A 95 -7.20 10.70 -5.89
CA ILE A 95 -7.33 11.43 -4.62
C ILE A 95 -8.30 12.62 -4.76
N GLU A 96 -8.24 13.35 -5.87
CA GLU A 96 -9.17 14.45 -6.17
C GLU A 96 -10.61 13.95 -6.28
N LYS A 97 -10.86 12.88 -7.05
CA LYS A 97 -12.19 12.26 -7.16
C LYS A 97 -12.75 11.77 -5.82
N ILE A 98 -11.89 11.27 -4.93
CA ILE A 98 -12.27 10.90 -3.56
C ILE A 98 -12.58 12.14 -2.71
N ASN A 99 -11.91 13.26 -2.93
CA ASN A 99 -12.24 14.52 -2.25
C ASN A 99 -13.54 15.14 -2.77
N GLU A 100 -13.83 14.98 -4.06
CA GLU A 100 -15.07 15.43 -4.72
C GLU A 100 -16.27 14.53 -4.41
N GLY A 101 -16.04 13.33 -3.87
CA GLY A 101 -17.09 12.39 -3.49
C GLY A 101 -17.59 11.50 -4.63
N GLU A 102 -16.91 11.48 -5.77
CA GLU A 102 -17.26 10.62 -6.92
C GLU A 102 -16.99 9.13 -6.65
N ILE A 103 -16.05 8.83 -5.76
CA ILE A 103 -15.68 7.45 -5.38
C ILE A 103 -16.09 7.23 -3.93
N GLU A 104 -17.22 6.54 -3.74
CA GLU A 104 -17.66 6.10 -2.43
C GLU A 104 -16.74 4.98 -1.93
N ILE A 105 -16.10 5.24 -0.78
CA ILE A 105 -15.30 4.24 -0.08
C ILE A 105 -16.21 3.65 1.00
N PRO A 106 -16.51 2.33 0.95
CA PRO A 106 -17.32 1.69 1.99
C PRO A 106 -16.62 1.83 3.35
N GLU A 107 -17.37 2.15 4.41
CA GLU A 107 -16.79 2.42 5.75
C GLU A 107 -16.30 1.17 6.50
N GLU A 108 -16.66 -0.04 6.04
CA GLU A 108 -16.11 -1.31 6.56
C GLU A 108 -14.72 -1.64 5.98
#